data_AF-A0A4R7V0X8-F1
#
_entry.id   AF-A0A4R7V0X8-F1
#
_cell.length_a   1.000
_cell.length_b   1.000
_cell.length_c   1.000
_cell.angle_alpha   90.00
_cell.angle_beta   90.00
_cell.angle_gamma   90.00
#
_symmetry.space_group_name_H-M   'P 1'
#
loop_
_entity.id
_entity.type
_entity.pdbx_description
1 polymer ?
#
loop_
_entity_poly.entity_id
_entity_poly.type
_entity_poly.pdbx_seq_one_letter_code
_entity_poly.pdbx_strand_id
1 'polypeptide(L)'
;MNDELQHLKNLGKTSAQWLHAVGIHSASDLRRLGAVDAYRAVRTRGFRASKVLLYAIEGALMDVHWNDIPAERKDALNKQLEAISSRHKN
;
A
#
# COMPACT_ATOMS: atom_id res chain seq x y z
N MET A 1 -3.68 22.68 -5.95
CA MET A 1 -3.79 21.30 -6.46
C MET A 1 -3.85 20.39 -5.27
N ASN A 2 -5.02 19.81 -5.00
CA ASN A 2 -5.23 18.89 -3.90
C ASN A 2 -4.87 17.48 -4.39
N ASP A 3 -3.96 16.83 -3.69
CA ASP A 3 -3.58 15.44 -3.95
C ASP A 3 -4.58 14.54 -3.21
N GLU A 4 -5.39 13.81 -3.97
CA GLU A 4 -6.46 12.97 -3.42
C GLU A 4 -5.91 11.90 -2.47
N LEU A 5 -4.74 11.33 -2.78
CA LEU A 5 -4.14 10.29 -1.95
C LEU A 5 -3.66 10.83 -0.61
N GLN A 6 -3.24 12.11 -0.56
CA GLN A 6 -2.84 12.75 0.71
C GLN A 6 -4.02 13.01 1.66
N HIS A 7 -5.25 12.97 1.16
CA HIS A 7 -6.45 13.07 1.99
C HIS A 7 -6.89 11.71 2.56
N LEU A 8 -6.34 10.61 2.05
CA LEU A 8 -6.62 9.29 2.61
C LEU A 8 -5.86 9.10 3.92
N LYS A 9 -6.52 8.44 4.88
CA LYS A 9 -5.93 8.14 6.18
C LYS A 9 -4.60 7.38 5.99
N ASN A 10 -3.59 7.74 6.79
CA ASN A 10 -2.24 7.16 6.78
C ASN A 10 -1.35 7.48 5.57
N LEU A 11 -1.85 8.16 4.54
CA LEU A 11 -1.06 8.48 3.35
C LEU A 11 -0.61 9.94 3.38
N GLY A 12 0.63 10.18 3.80
CA GLY A 12 1.27 11.48 3.70
C GLY A 12 1.88 11.74 2.32
N LYS A 13 2.44 12.95 2.15
CA LYS A 13 3.10 13.41 0.91
C LYS A 13 4.04 12.38 0.28
N THR A 14 4.93 11.77 1.07
CA THR A 14 5.90 10.78 0.56
C THR A 14 5.22 9.53 0.02
N SER A 15 4.24 8.98 0.74
CA SER A 15 3.50 7.80 0.30
C SER A 15 2.71 8.09 -0.96
N ALA A 16 2.04 9.25 -1.05
CA ALA A 16 1.34 9.68 -2.25
C ALA A 16 2.27 9.83 -3.45
N GLN A 17 3.46 10.46 -3.26
CA GLN A 17 4.47 10.56 -4.32
C GLN A 17 4.95 9.19 -4.83
N TRP A 18 5.15 8.22 -3.93
CA TRP A 18 5.53 6.87 -4.34
C TRP A 18 4.42 6.16 -5.11
N LEU A 19 3.17 6.29 -4.66
CA LEU A 19 2.00 5.73 -5.35
C LEU A 19 1.83 6.34 -6.75
N HIS A 20 1.98 7.66 -6.87
CA HIS A 20 1.99 8.36 -8.17
C HIS A 20 3.12 7.89 -9.08
N ALA A 21 4.32 7.69 -8.55
CA ALA A 21 5.48 7.22 -9.31
C ALA A 21 5.31 5.79 -9.88
N VAL A 22 4.30 5.05 -9.40
CA VAL A 22 3.92 3.72 -9.90
C VAL A 22 2.56 3.68 -10.59
N GLY A 23 2.01 4.86 -10.95
CA GLY A 23 0.78 4.98 -11.74
C GLY A 23 -0.53 4.93 -10.95
N ILE A 24 -0.47 5.05 -9.62
CA ILE A 24 -1.66 5.09 -8.76
C ILE A 24 -1.96 6.57 -8.46
N HIS A 25 -3.03 7.09 -9.04
CA HIS A 25 -3.33 8.54 -8.97
C HIS A 25 -4.57 8.90 -8.16
N SER A 26 -5.40 7.90 -7.81
CA SER A 26 -6.66 8.10 -7.12
C SER A 26 -6.94 7.02 -6.08
N ALA A 27 -7.88 7.28 -5.17
CA ALA A 27 -8.37 6.26 -4.24
C ALA A 27 -9.01 5.07 -5.00
N SER A 28 -9.60 5.34 -6.16
CA SER A 28 -10.18 4.31 -7.04
C SER A 28 -9.11 3.39 -7.62
N ASP A 29 -7.98 3.92 -8.07
CA ASP A 29 -6.84 3.10 -8.50
C ASP A 29 -6.30 2.25 -7.36
N LEU A 30 -6.16 2.86 -6.18
CA LEU A 30 -5.65 2.18 -4.99
C LEU A 30 -6.58 1.03 -4.56
N ARG A 31 -7.91 1.23 -4.59
CA ARG A 31 -8.90 0.17 -4.33
C ARG A 31 -8.85 -0.95 -5.37
N ARG A 32 -8.75 -0.59 -6.65
CA ARG A 32 -8.71 -1.56 -7.75
C ARG A 32 -7.47 -2.45 -7.66
N LEU A 33 -6.33 -1.89 -7.28
CA LEU A 33 -5.07 -2.63 -7.16
C LEU A 33 -4.95 -3.38 -5.83
N GLY A 34 -5.44 -2.79 -4.74
CA GLY A 34 -5.30 -3.32 -3.39
C GLY A 34 -3.92 -3.06 -2.75
N ALA A 35 -3.84 -3.27 -1.43
CA ALA A 35 -2.68 -2.87 -0.65
C ALA A 35 -1.39 -3.61 -0.99
N VAL A 36 -1.48 -4.94 -1.20
CA VAL A 36 -0.32 -5.80 -1.49
C VAL A 36 0.31 -5.42 -2.82
N ASP A 37 -0.48 -5.30 -3.89
CA ASP A 37 0.06 -5.00 -5.21
C ASP A 37 0.50 -3.54 -5.35
N ALA A 38 -0.17 -2.59 -4.70
CA ALA A 38 0.31 -1.21 -4.61
C ALA A 38 1.67 -1.11 -3.91
N TYR A 39 1.81 -1.76 -2.75
CA TYR A 39 3.07 -1.83 -2.03
C TYR A 39 4.18 -2.49 -2.87
N ARG A 40 3.86 -3.58 -3.57
CA ARG A 40 4.80 -4.28 -4.45
C ARG A 40 5.25 -3.40 -5.60
N ALA A 41 4.34 -2.70 -6.27
CA ALA A 41 4.68 -1.78 -7.35
C ALA A 41 5.70 -0.73 -6.87
N VAL A 42 5.47 -0.13 -5.69
CA VAL A 42 6.41 0.82 -5.06
C VAL A 42 7.78 0.19 -4.81
N ARG A 43 7.82 -1.03 -4.28
CA ARG A 43 9.06 -1.77 -4.03
C ARG A 43 9.80 -2.10 -5.33
N THR A 44 9.11 -2.60 -6.34
CA THR A 44 9.65 -2.95 -7.66
C THR A 44 10.18 -1.72 -8.40
N ARG A 45 9.59 -0.55 -8.18
CA ARG A 45 10.07 0.73 -8.72
C ARG A 45 11.43 1.16 -8.14
N GLY A 46 11.89 0.52 -7.05
CA GLY A 46 13.18 0.76 -6.40
C GLY A 46 13.09 1.55 -5.10
N PHE A 47 11.89 1.94 -4.66
CA PHE A 47 11.74 2.67 -3.40
C PHE A 47 11.94 1.75 -2.19
N ARG A 48 12.67 2.23 -1.19
CA ARG A 48 12.93 1.52 0.07
C ARG A 48 11.74 1.60 1.04
N ALA A 49 10.54 1.29 0.55
CA ALA A 49 9.34 1.24 1.37
C ALA A 49 9.42 0.11 2.41
N SER A 50 9.00 0.39 3.65
CA SER A 50 8.86 -0.59 4.72
C SER A 50 7.45 -1.17 4.74
N LYS A 51 7.22 -2.23 5.53
CA LYS A 51 5.87 -2.81 5.75
C LYS A 51 4.86 -1.81 6.33
N VAL A 52 5.32 -0.70 6.92
CA VAL A 52 4.41 0.38 7.35
C VAL A 52 3.63 0.94 6.17
N LEU A 53 4.23 1.05 4.97
CA LEU A 53 3.50 1.50 3.79
C LEU A 53 2.38 0.52 3.41
N LEU A 54 2.63 -0.79 3.48
CA LEU A 54 1.61 -1.81 3.22
C LEU A 54 0.41 -1.62 4.16
N TYR A 55 0.66 -1.43 5.46
CA TYR A 55 -0.40 -1.21 6.44
C TYR A 55 -1.06 0.16 6.30
N ALA A 56 -0.30 1.18 5.92
CA ALA A 56 -0.85 2.52 5.67
C ALA A 56 -1.84 2.49 4.49
N ILE A 57 -1.50 1.78 3.40
CA ILE A 57 -2.40 1.60 2.26
C ILE A 57 -3.64 0.81 2.69
N GLU A 58 -3.50 -0.29 3.42
CA GLU A 58 -4.66 -1.04 3.88
C GLU A 58 -5.56 -0.20 4.79
N GLY A 59 -4.97 0.54 5.73
CA GLY A 59 -5.71 1.43 6.62
C GLY A 59 -6.42 2.56 5.86
N ALA A 60 -5.80 3.07 4.79
CA ALA A 60 -6.44 4.02 3.88
C ALA A 60 -7.67 3.42 3.18
N LEU A 61 -7.59 2.17 2.74
CA LEU A 61 -8.69 1.46 2.07
C LEU A 61 -9.83 1.10 3.02
N MET A 62 -9.50 0.79 4.27
CA MET A 62 -10.45 0.47 5.35
C MET A 62 -10.98 1.71 6.09
N ASP A 63 -10.44 2.90 5.80
CA ASP A 63 -10.63 4.14 6.57
C ASP A 63 -10.34 4.03 8.08
N VAL A 64 -9.32 3.26 8.46
CA VAL A 64 -8.84 3.11 9.85
C VAL A 64 -7.38 3.53 9.98
N HIS A 65 -6.95 3.95 11.17
CA HIS A 65 -5.53 4.22 11.38
C HIS A 65 -4.76 2.88 11.30
N TRP A 66 -3.55 2.89 10.74
CA TRP A 66 -2.81 1.64 10.44
C TRP A 66 -2.52 0.78 11.69
N ASN A 67 -2.48 1.38 12.89
CA ASN A 67 -2.37 0.64 14.15
C ASN A 67 -3.62 -0.17 14.48
N ASP A 68 -4.80 0.33 14.10
CA ASP A 68 -6.09 -0.25 14.47
C ASP A 68 -6.55 -1.36 13.50
N ILE A 69 -5.77 -1.62 12.44
CA ILE A 69 -6.01 -2.76 11.56
C ILE A 69 -5.86 -4.05 12.39
N PRO A 70 -6.86 -4.96 12.38
CA PRO A 70 -6.81 -6.22 13.10
C PRO A 70 -5.55 -7.03 12.80
N ALA A 71 -5.00 -7.68 13.82
CA ALA A 71 -3.77 -8.47 13.69
C ALA A 71 -3.92 -9.57 12.63
N GLU A 72 -5.08 -10.23 12.56
CA GLU A 72 -5.41 -11.23 11.53
C GLU A 72 -5.32 -10.66 10.11
N ARG A 73 -5.73 -9.40 9.91
CA ARG A 73 -5.69 -8.74 8.61
C ARG A 73 -4.26 -8.40 8.23
N LYS A 74 -3.45 -7.91 9.18
CA LYS A 74 -2.00 -7.68 8.97
C LYS A 74 -1.29 -8.99 8.62
N ASP A 75 -1.62 -10.08 9.30
CA ASP A 75 -1.08 -11.41 9.01
C ASP A 75 -1.45 -11.89 7.60
N ALA A 76 -2.73 -11.75 7.21
CA ALA A 76 -3.19 -12.09 5.86
C ALA A 76 -2.44 -11.29 4.77
N LEU A 77 -2.21 -9.99 4.97
CA LEU A 77 -1.43 -9.16 4.04
C LEU A 77 0.02 -9.64 3.93
N ASN A 78 0.65 -10.01 5.05
CA ASN A 78 2.01 -10.53 5.07
C ASN A 78 2.11 -11.86 4.31
N LYS A 79 1.19 -12.79 4.58
CA LYS A 79 1.14 -14.08 3.88
C LYS A 79 0.94 -13.93 2.38
N GLN A 80 0.05 -13.02 1.96
CA GLN A 80 -0.15 -12.70 0.53
C GLN A 80 1.14 -12.15 -0.10
N LEU A 81 1.81 -11.21 0.56
CA LEU A 81 3.07 -10.64 0.09
C LEU A 81 4.18 -11.70 -0.04
N GLU A 82 4.28 -12.60 0.93
CA GLU A 82 5.26 -13.70 0.94
C GLU A 82 4.98 -14.70 -0.18
N ALA A 83 3.73 -15.13 -0.36
CA ALA A 83 3.33 -16.05 -1.41
C ALA A 83 3.73 -15.55 -2.82
N ILE A 84 3.56 -14.26 -3.08
CA ILE A 84 3.93 -13.64 -4.36
C ILE A 84 5.45 -13.51 -4.51
N SER A 85 6.16 -13.25 -3.42
CA SER A 85 7.63 -13.13 -3.41
C SER A 85 8.31 -14.49 -3.67
N SER A 86 7.75 -15.56 -3.13
CA SER A 86 8.24 -16.93 -3.38
C SER A 86 8.01 -17.37 -4.83
N ARG A 87 6.95 -16.88 -5.50
CA ARG A 87 6.67 -17.20 -6.91
C ARG A 87 7.65 -16.58 -7.89
N HIS A 88 8.37 -15.52 -7.52
CA HIS A 88 9.36 -14.85 -8.38
C HIS A 88 10.78 -15.43 -8.28
N LYS A 89 11.00 -16.46 -7.44
CA LYS A 89 12.32 -17.09 -7.27
C LYS A 89 12.50 -18.42 -8.03
N ASN A 90 11.56 -18.81 -8.89
CA ASN A 90 11.66 -19.99 -9.76
C ASN A 90 11.82 -19.58 -11.22
#